data_AF-A0A1G1TAV9-F1
#
_entry.id   AF-A0A1G1TAV9-F1
#
_cell.length_a   1.000
_cell.length_b   1.000
_cell.length_c   1.000
_cell.angle_alpha   90.00
_cell.angle_beta   90.00
_cell.angle_gamma   90.00
#
_symmetry.space_group_name_H-M   'P 1'
#
loop_
_entity.id
_entity.type
_entity.pdbx_description
1 polymer ?
#
loop_
_entity_poly.entity_id
_entity_poly.type
_entity_poly.pdbx_seq_one_letter_code
_entity_poly.pdbx_strand_id
1 'polypeptide(L)'
;MRFTTDVNRRIAGSVVRRKNYFVNHNQHKATRTFTDLGLGSFNVVVDSASIIRANNGGTHSWTANWTFTRTAGFNTPLVHSDDVYTVTGGANGTNRRGMTYTTTIQSPLIKRGDCFKYLVQGTLTISNTNGKTLLLNYDPSGTHDCDRIASVTVNGRTRTITLR
;
A
#
# COMPACT_ATOMS: atom_id res chain seq x y z
N MET A 1 -7.25 -5.68 9.45
CA MET A 1 -6.08 -6.53 9.76
C MET A 1 -5.73 -6.31 11.23
N ARG A 2 -6.14 -7.21 12.12
CA ARG A 2 -5.62 -7.25 13.48
C ARG A 2 -4.52 -8.31 13.55
N PHE A 3 -3.44 -7.99 14.24
CA PHE A 3 -2.46 -8.98 14.65
C PHE A 3 -3.01 -9.63 15.93
N THR A 4 -3.86 -10.65 15.78
CA THR A 4 -4.33 -11.46 16.90
C THR A 4 -3.77 -12.85 16.75
N THR A 5 -2.85 -13.22 17.64
CA THR A 5 -2.76 -14.60 18.12
C THR A 5 -3.87 -14.82 19.16
N ASP A 6 -4.08 -16.06 19.59
CA ASP A 6 -5.18 -16.53 20.44
C ASP A 6 -5.25 -15.90 21.86
N VAL A 7 -4.47 -14.85 22.11
CA VAL A 7 -4.50 -14.06 23.33
C VAL A 7 -4.66 -12.59 22.92
N ASN A 8 -5.71 -11.96 23.44
CA ASN A 8 -6.12 -10.57 23.17
C ASN A 8 -5.17 -9.55 23.82
N ARG A 9 -3.86 -9.70 23.60
CA ARG A 9 -2.80 -8.84 24.11
C ARG A 9 -2.23 -8.02 22.95
N ARG A 10 -2.40 -6.70 22.99
CA ARG A 10 -1.72 -5.77 22.08
C ARG A 10 -0.21 -5.90 22.31
N ILE A 11 0.49 -6.58 21.41
CA ILE A 11 1.96 -6.65 21.45
C ILE A 11 2.49 -5.45 20.68
N ALA A 12 3.39 -4.69 21.29
CA ALA A 12 4.18 -3.68 20.60
C ALA A 12 4.99 -4.35 19.48
N GLY A 13 4.73 -3.96 18.22
CA GLY A 13 5.51 -4.42 17.06
C GLY A 13 5.19 -5.84 16.61
N SER A 14 4.33 -6.02 15.61
CA SER A 14 4.22 -7.30 14.88
C SER A 14 5.09 -7.27 13.63
N VAL A 15 6.00 -8.24 13.49
CA VAL A 15 6.87 -8.35 12.31
C VAL A 15 6.39 -9.48 11.41
N VAL A 16 6.04 -9.15 10.18
CA VAL A 16 5.60 -10.11 9.15
C VAL A 16 6.69 -10.23 8.10
N ARG A 17 7.13 -11.46 7.83
CA ARG A 17 8.14 -11.78 6.82
C ARG A 17 7.59 -12.77 5.80
N ARG A 18 7.93 -12.55 4.53
CA ARG A 18 7.70 -13.54 3.48
C ARG A 18 8.86 -14.53 3.44
N LYS A 19 8.57 -15.82 3.61
CA LYS A 19 9.54 -16.92 3.48
C LYS A 19 9.21 -17.73 2.22
N ASN A 20 10.15 -17.78 1.26
CA ASN A 20 10.03 -18.55 0.02
C ASN A 20 8.70 -18.37 -0.73
N TYR A 21 8.18 -17.14 -0.77
CA TYR A 21 6.91 -16.83 -1.43
C TYR A 21 7.12 -16.42 -2.89
N PHE A 22 6.41 -17.06 -3.80
CA PHE A 22 6.51 -16.84 -5.24
C PHE A 22 5.12 -16.62 -5.86
N VAL A 23 5.07 -15.75 -6.89
CA VAL A 23 3.89 -15.58 -7.74
C VAL A 23 4.35 -15.62 -9.19
N ASN A 24 3.85 -16.57 -9.96
CA ASN A 24 4.24 -16.79 -11.36
C ASN A 24 5.77 -16.81 -11.53
N HIS A 25 6.46 -17.59 -10.70
CA HIS A 25 7.93 -17.73 -10.64
C HIS A 25 8.72 -16.49 -10.20
N ASN A 26 8.08 -15.36 -9.92
CA ASN A 26 8.75 -14.19 -9.35
C ASN A 26 8.84 -14.32 -7.84
N GLN A 27 10.02 -14.10 -7.26
CA GLN A 27 10.20 -14.19 -5.81
C GLN A 27 9.79 -12.87 -5.16
N HIS A 28 8.96 -12.94 -4.13
CA HIS A 28 8.49 -11.79 -3.39
C HIS A 28 9.05 -11.83 -1.97
N LYS A 29 9.92 -10.86 -1.65
CA LYS A 29 10.52 -10.69 -0.33
C LYS A 29 9.95 -9.43 0.32
N ALA A 30 9.62 -9.50 1.59
CA ALA A 30 9.22 -8.34 2.37
C ALA A 30 9.39 -8.62 3.86
N THR A 31 9.90 -7.62 4.58
CA THR A 31 9.79 -7.51 6.04
C THR A 31 8.95 -6.27 6.34
N ARG A 32 7.87 -6.47 7.08
CA ARG A 32 6.97 -5.40 7.49
C ARG A 32 6.83 -5.40 9.00
N THR A 33 7.00 -4.25 9.61
CA THR A 33 6.84 -4.03 11.04
C THR A 33 5.59 -3.19 11.26
N PHE A 34 4.67 -3.69 12.07
CA PHE A 34 3.41 -3.06 12.38
C PHE A 34 3.40 -2.58 13.82
N THR A 35 3.13 -1.30 14.02
CA THR A 35 3.08 -0.66 15.34
C THR A 35 1.67 -0.20 15.63
N ASP A 36 1.08 -0.65 16.73
CA ASP A 36 -0.24 -0.19 17.18
C ASP A 36 -0.18 1.28 17.60
N LEU A 37 -1.12 2.09 17.12
CA LEU A 37 -1.24 3.50 17.45
C LEU A 37 -2.49 3.79 18.29
N GLY A 38 -3.23 2.76 18.72
CA GLY A 38 -4.48 2.93 19.46
C GLY A 38 -5.70 3.03 18.56
N LEU A 39 -6.89 2.80 19.12
CA LEU A 39 -8.19 2.88 18.43
C LEU A 39 -8.32 2.04 17.13
N GLY A 40 -7.46 1.04 16.94
CA GLY A 40 -7.41 0.23 15.73
C GLY A 40 -6.57 0.83 14.60
N SER A 41 -5.97 2.00 14.82
CA SER A 41 -4.96 2.62 13.97
C SER A 41 -3.61 1.96 14.16
N PHE A 42 -2.79 1.95 13.12
CA PHE A 42 -1.46 1.34 13.16
C PHE A 42 -0.53 1.98 12.14
N ASN A 43 0.77 1.91 12.42
CA ASN A 43 1.83 2.26 11.49
C ASN A 43 2.40 0.99 10.85
N VAL A 44 2.83 1.09 9.60
CA VAL A 44 3.49 0.01 8.84
C VAL A 44 4.81 0.54 8.30
N VAL A 45 5.90 0.01 8.83
CA VAL A 45 7.25 0.21 8.28
C VAL A 45 7.61 -0.98 7.42
N VAL A 46 8.11 -0.74 6.22
CA VAL A 46 8.68 -1.74 5.32
C VAL A 46 10.18 -1.51 5.27
N ASP A 47 10.93 -2.26 6.07
CA ASP A 47 12.39 -2.13 6.19
C ASP A 47 13.10 -2.58 4.90
N SER A 48 12.55 -3.61 4.27
CA SER A 48 13.00 -4.09 2.97
C SER A 48 11.91 -4.88 2.28
N ALA A 49 11.66 -4.56 1.02
CA ALA A 49 10.83 -5.37 0.15
C ALA A 49 11.43 -5.45 -1.26
N SER A 50 11.22 -6.57 -1.92
CA SER A 50 11.59 -6.74 -3.32
C SER A 50 10.74 -7.76 -4.06
N ILE A 51 10.66 -7.58 -5.38
CA ILE A 51 10.16 -8.56 -6.33
C ILE A 51 11.31 -8.86 -7.29
N ILE A 52 11.84 -10.07 -7.20
CA ILE A 52 12.91 -10.58 -8.08
C ILE A 52 12.20 -11.32 -9.20
N ARG A 53 12.31 -10.81 -10.43
CA ARG A 53 11.63 -11.42 -11.58
C ARG A 53 12.40 -12.64 -12.08
N ALA A 54 11.65 -13.66 -12.49
CA ALA A 54 12.22 -14.81 -13.18
C ALA A 54 12.92 -14.39 -14.49
N ASN A 55 13.73 -15.30 -15.05
CA ASN A 55 14.39 -15.14 -16.36
C ASN A 55 15.20 -13.84 -16.48
N ASN A 56 15.91 -13.46 -15.42
CA ASN A 56 16.71 -12.21 -15.36
C ASN A 56 15.91 -10.93 -15.66
N GLY A 57 14.60 -10.91 -15.36
CA GLY A 57 13.72 -9.76 -15.63
C GLY A 57 13.95 -8.53 -14.73
N GLY A 58 15.03 -8.52 -13.95
CA GLY A 58 15.41 -7.48 -13.00
C GLY A 58 14.72 -7.56 -11.65
N THR A 59 15.16 -6.70 -10.73
CA THR A 59 14.63 -6.62 -9.36
C THR A 59 14.00 -5.26 -9.13
N HIS A 60 12.79 -5.27 -8.59
CA HIS A 60 12.16 -4.08 -8.02
C HIS A 60 12.29 -4.14 -6.50
N SER A 61 12.73 -3.07 -5.85
CA SER A 61 12.88 -3.00 -4.39
C SER A 61 12.37 -1.69 -3.82
N TRP A 62 11.91 -1.70 -2.57
CA TRP A 62 11.45 -0.50 -1.88
C TRP A 62 11.48 -0.62 -0.36
N THR A 63 11.48 0.54 0.28
CA THR A 63 11.16 0.76 1.69
C THR A 63 9.96 1.70 1.78
N ALA A 64 9.20 1.63 2.87
CA ALA A 64 8.01 2.45 3.04
C ALA A 64 7.71 2.72 4.52
N ASN A 65 6.99 3.79 4.77
CA ASN A 65 6.40 4.09 6.06
C ASN A 65 5.00 4.65 5.82
N TRP A 66 3.99 3.91 6.28
CA TRP A 66 2.59 4.28 6.12
C TRP A 66 1.86 4.27 7.45
N THR A 67 1.03 5.27 7.68
CA THR A 67 0.13 5.32 8.84
C THR A 67 -1.29 5.05 8.36
N PHE A 68 -1.92 4.03 8.96
CA PHE A 68 -3.32 3.69 8.78
C PHE A 68 -4.09 4.18 9.99
N THR A 69 -4.94 5.19 9.81
CA THR A 69 -5.81 5.71 10.87
C THR A 69 -7.22 5.19 10.65
N ARG A 70 -7.77 4.44 11.61
CA ARG A 70 -9.16 3.95 11.53
C ARG A 70 -10.11 5.13 11.71
N THR A 71 -11.13 5.22 10.86
CA THR A 71 -12.12 6.31 10.86
C THR A 71 -13.56 5.83 10.95
N ALA A 72 -13.83 4.53 10.78
CA ALA A 72 -15.16 3.92 10.97
C ALA A 72 -15.05 2.46 11.46
N GLY A 73 -16.20 1.86 11.82
CA GLY A 73 -16.30 0.48 12.32
C GLY A 73 -16.06 0.30 13.83
N PHE A 74 -15.93 1.40 14.59
CA PHE A 74 -15.51 1.34 16.01
C PHE A 74 -16.41 0.47 16.91
N ASN A 75 -17.72 0.46 16.66
CA ASN A 75 -18.72 -0.16 17.52
C ASN A 75 -18.96 -1.65 17.22
N THR A 76 -18.36 -2.17 16.15
CA THR A 76 -18.57 -3.53 15.62
C THR A 76 -17.23 -4.25 15.51
N PRO A 77 -16.53 -4.49 16.64
CA PRO A 77 -15.12 -4.91 16.65
C PRO A 77 -14.82 -6.24 15.94
N LEU A 78 -15.84 -7.06 15.68
CA LEU A 78 -15.74 -8.33 14.96
C LEU A 78 -16.14 -8.25 13.47
N VAL A 79 -16.69 -7.11 13.03
CA VAL A 79 -17.19 -6.91 11.66
C VAL A 79 -16.15 -6.13 10.85
N HIS A 80 -15.13 -6.80 10.37
CA HIS A 80 -14.02 -6.13 9.66
C HIS A 80 -14.42 -5.49 8.33
N SER A 81 -15.58 -5.82 7.76
CA SER A 81 -16.05 -5.28 6.49
C SER A 81 -16.52 -3.83 6.59
N ASP A 82 -16.91 -3.35 7.78
CA ASP A 82 -17.34 -1.96 7.98
C ASP A 82 -16.20 -1.00 8.39
N ASP A 83 -14.98 -1.54 8.54
CA ASP A 83 -13.80 -0.76 8.85
C ASP A 83 -13.42 0.19 7.71
N VAL A 84 -13.10 1.43 8.06
CA VAL A 84 -12.54 2.40 7.12
C VAL A 84 -11.25 2.97 7.70
N TYR A 85 -10.23 3.12 6.85
CA TYR A 85 -8.94 3.67 7.20
C TYR A 85 -8.55 4.77 6.23
N THR A 86 -7.99 5.86 6.76
CA THR A 86 -7.17 6.80 5.99
C THR A 86 -5.72 6.33 6.02
N VAL A 87 -5.02 6.46 4.89
CA VAL A 87 -3.62 6.06 4.75
C VAL A 87 -2.79 7.25 4.31
N THR A 88 -1.72 7.53 5.05
CA THR A 88 -0.75 8.59 4.75
C THR A 88 0.68 8.03 4.80
N GLY A 89 1.64 8.81 4.30
CA GLY A 89 3.05 8.43 4.27
C GLY A 89 3.60 8.29 2.86
N GLY A 90 4.64 7.46 2.72
CA GLY A 90 5.40 7.38 1.47
C GLY A 90 6.34 6.19 1.39
N ALA A 91 7.05 6.10 0.28
CA ALA A 91 7.97 5.02 -0.01
C ALA A 91 9.13 5.51 -0.87
N ASN A 92 10.26 4.81 -0.79
CA ASN A 92 11.40 5.00 -1.67
C ASN A 92 11.77 3.66 -2.27
N GLY A 93 12.22 3.62 -3.52
CA GLY A 93 12.55 2.35 -4.14
C GLY A 93 13.38 2.46 -5.40
N THR A 94 13.71 1.30 -5.94
CA THR A 94 14.41 1.13 -7.22
C THR A 94 13.55 0.23 -8.10
N ASN A 95 13.31 0.64 -9.34
CA ASN A 95 12.55 -0.17 -10.29
C ASN A 95 13.46 -1.21 -10.97
N ARG A 96 12.84 -2.13 -11.74
CA ARG A 96 13.55 -3.21 -12.46
C ARG A 96 14.64 -2.76 -13.45
N ARG A 97 14.72 -1.46 -13.77
CA ARG A 97 15.74 -0.86 -14.64
C ARG A 97 16.84 -0.14 -13.85
N GLY A 98 16.89 -0.30 -12.52
CA GLY A 98 17.87 0.37 -11.67
C GLY A 98 17.55 1.85 -11.38
N MET A 99 16.42 2.37 -11.85
CA MET A 99 16.04 3.76 -11.61
C MET A 99 15.39 3.91 -10.24
N THR A 100 15.91 4.81 -9.42
CA THR A 100 15.33 5.14 -8.12
C THR A 100 14.10 6.03 -8.27
N TYR A 101 13.17 5.90 -7.32
CA TYR A 101 11.95 6.67 -7.27
C TYR A 101 11.49 6.87 -5.82
N THR A 102 10.72 7.94 -5.60
CA THR A 102 10.03 8.25 -4.35
C THR A 102 8.54 8.33 -4.61
N THR A 103 7.74 7.84 -3.67
CA THR A 103 6.28 7.98 -3.70
C THR A 103 5.82 8.82 -2.52
N THR A 104 4.95 9.78 -2.79
CA THR A 104 4.37 10.65 -1.75
C THR A 104 2.87 10.66 -1.89
N ILE A 105 2.16 10.29 -0.82
CA ILE A 105 0.69 10.42 -0.77
C ILE A 105 0.36 11.92 -0.70
N GLN A 106 -0.41 12.42 -1.68
CA GLN A 106 -0.79 13.83 -1.79
C GLN A 106 -2.10 14.10 -1.08
N SER A 107 -3.12 13.28 -1.37
CA SER A 107 -4.36 13.22 -0.61
C SER A 107 -4.46 11.87 0.10
N PRO A 108 -4.90 11.82 1.37
CA PRO A 108 -5.00 10.57 2.12
C PRO A 108 -5.73 9.50 1.31
N LEU A 109 -5.16 8.29 1.27
CA LEU A 109 -5.80 7.17 0.57
C LEU A 109 -6.87 6.57 1.47
N ILE A 110 -7.99 6.15 0.91
CA ILE A 110 -9.05 5.48 1.69
C ILE A 110 -9.02 3.98 1.43
N LYS A 111 -8.92 3.22 2.53
CA LYS A 111 -8.97 1.77 2.55
C LYS A 111 -10.20 1.32 3.33
N ARG A 112 -11.11 0.63 2.66
CA ARG A 112 -12.28 0.01 3.32
C ARG A 112 -12.11 -1.48 3.53
N GLY A 113 -12.77 -2.00 4.55
CA GLY A 113 -12.78 -3.40 4.93
C GLY A 113 -13.53 -4.30 3.94
N ASP A 114 -14.68 -3.83 3.45
CA ASP A 114 -15.43 -4.44 2.35
C ASP A 114 -14.63 -4.47 1.04
N CYS A 115 -13.71 -3.52 0.87
CA CYS A 115 -12.82 -3.39 -0.28
C CYS A 115 -11.36 -3.76 0.04
N PHE A 116 -11.13 -4.98 0.53
CA PHE A 116 -9.81 -5.40 1.01
C PHE A 116 -8.70 -5.43 -0.06
N LYS A 117 -9.04 -5.46 -1.36
CA LYS A 117 -8.04 -5.52 -2.44
C LYS A 117 -7.57 -4.16 -2.95
N TYR A 118 -8.45 -3.17 -3.04
CA TYR A 118 -8.15 -1.88 -3.68
C TYR A 118 -8.25 -0.70 -2.70
N LEU A 119 -7.75 0.45 -3.11
CA LEU A 119 -8.02 1.73 -2.43
C LEU A 119 -9.17 2.37 -3.19
N VAL A 120 -10.09 2.99 -2.46
CA VAL A 120 -11.33 3.53 -3.04
C VAL A 120 -11.27 5.03 -3.22
N GLN A 121 -10.19 5.69 -2.78
CA GLN A 121 -9.99 7.13 -2.91
C GLN A 121 -8.54 7.50 -2.64
N GLY A 122 -8.16 8.68 -3.11
CA GLY A 122 -6.93 9.37 -2.76
C GLY A 122 -5.91 9.33 -3.89
N THR A 123 -4.85 10.11 -3.71
CA THR A 123 -3.85 10.32 -4.76
C THR A 123 -2.44 10.22 -4.21
N LEU A 124 -1.53 9.73 -5.04
CA LEU A 124 -0.10 9.75 -4.74
C LEU A 124 0.69 10.14 -5.97
N THR A 125 1.85 10.74 -5.76
CA THR A 125 2.83 10.99 -6.80
C THR A 125 3.95 9.96 -6.73
N ILE A 126 4.50 9.63 -7.88
CA ILE A 126 5.73 8.85 -8.03
C ILE A 126 6.70 9.68 -8.85
N SER A 127 7.81 10.08 -8.25
CA SER A 127 8.86 10.85 -8.90
C SER A 127 10.09 9.99 -9.03
N ASN A 128 10.69 9.94 -10.23
CA ASN A 128 11.96 9.24 -10.44
C ASN A 128 13.13 10.24 -10.57
N THR A 129 14.34 9.72 -10.50
CA THR A 129 15.56 10.53 -10.62
C THR A 129 15.78 11.19 -11.98
N ASN A 130 15.00 10.84 -13.00
CA ASN A 130 15.02 11.53 -14.30
C ASN A 130 14.05 12.73 -14.35
N GLY A 131 13.53 13.17 -13.20
CA GLY A 131 12.63 14.32 -13.11
C GLY A 131 11.21 14.06 -13.64
N LYS A 132 10.86 12.81 -13.95
CA LYS A 132 9.49 12.47 -14.37
C LYS A 132 8.64 12.21 -13.13
N THR A 133 7.51 12.91 -13.06
CA THR A 133 6.49 12.73 -12.02
C THR A 133 5.23 12.12 -12.63
N LEU A 134 4.70 11.12 -11.95
CA LEU A 134 3.45 10.46 -12.26
C LEU A 134 2.48 10.71 -11.12
N LEU A 135 1.27 11.18 -11.40
CA LEU A 135 0.17 11.24 -10.45
C LEU A 135 -0.72 10.00 -10.64
N LEU A 136 -0.93 9.24 -9.56
CA LEU A 136 -1.85 8.13 -9.50
C LEU A 136 -3.07 8.56 -8.67
N ASN A 137 -4.26 8.48 -9.26
CA ASN A 137 -5.53 8.71 -8.59
C ASN A 137 -6.32 7.39 -8.52
N TYR A 138 -6.65 6.96 -7.29
CA TYR A 138 -7.38 5.72 -7.03
C TYR A 138 -8.89 5.84 -7.20
N ASP A 139 -9.42 7.06 -7.35
CA ASP A 139 -10.83 7.30 -7.62
C ASP A 139 -10.99 8.37 -8.69
N PRO A 140 -10.78 8.02 -9.97
CA PRO A 140 -10.93 8.98 -11.06
C PRO A 140 -12.40 9.36 -11.32
N SER A 141 -13.38 8.57 -10.87
CA SER A 141 -14.81 8.85 -11.03
C SER A 141 -15.39 9.69 -9.88
N GLY A 142 -14.76 9.70 -8.71
CA GLY A 142 -15.28 10.37 -7.51
C GLY A 142 -16.42 9.61 -6.83
N THR A 143 -16.62 8.33 -7.20
CA THR A 143 -17.74 7.50 -6.72
C THR A 143 -17.37 6.67 -5.50
N HIS A 144 -16.08 6.59 -5.18
CA HIS A 144 -15.54 5.72 -4.13
C HIS A 144 -15.91 4.24 -4.32
N ASP A 145 -16.06 3.77 -5.55
CA ASP A 145 -16.43 2.39 -5.82
C ASP A 145 -15.31 1.42 -5.41
N CYS A 146 -15.69 0.23 -4.96
CA CYS A 146 -14.73 -0.86 -4.79
C CYS A 146 -14.45 -1.52 -6.14
N ASP A 147 -13.76 -0.80 -7.01
CA ASP A 147 -13.41 -1.27 -8.34
C ASP A 147 -11.89 -1.39 -8.52
N ARG A 148 -11.51 -1.74 -9.74
CA ARG A 148 -10.11 -1.91 -10.14
C ARG A 148 -9.65 -0.76 -11.03
N ILE A 149 -10.30 0.39 -10.99
CA ILE A 149 -10.08 1.52 -11.88
C ILE A 149 -9.23 2.56 -11.13
N ALA A 150 -8.17 3.01 -11.77
CA ALA A 150 -7.39 4.15 -11.33
C ALA A 150 -7.01 4.98 -12.55
N SER A 151 -6.58 6.23 -12.35
CA SER A 151 -5.99 7.02 -13.43
C SER A 151 -4.55 7.39 -13.13
N VAL A 152 -3.78 7.49 -14.21
CA VAL A 152 -2.38 7.86 -14.19
C VAL A 152 -2.21 9.09 -15.07
N THR A 153 -1.68 10.16 -14.50
CA THR A 153 -1.37 11.40 -15.21
C THR A 153 0.14 11.59 -15.26
N VAL A 154 0.67 11.79 -16.47
CA VAL A 154 2.09 12.11 -16.71
C VAL A 154 2.14 13.27 -17.70
N ASN A 155 2.84 14.36 -17.36
CA ASN A 155 2.97 15.55 -18.21
C ASN A 155 1.61 16.07 -18.72
N GLY A 156 0.61 16.17 -17.83
CA GLY A 156 -0.74 16.63 -18.16
C GLY A 156 -1.61 15.65 -18.96
N ARG A 157 -1.08 14.49 -19.37
CA ARG A 157 -1.86 13.46 -20.09
C ARG A 157 -2.30 12.37 -19.13
N THR A 158 -3.62 12.14 -19.07
CA THR A 158 -4.25 11.16 -18.18
C THR A 158 -4.65 9.90 -18.93
N ARG A 159 -4.42 8.73 -18.32
CA ARG A 159 -4.87 7.42 -18.81
C ARG A 159 -5.50 6.63 -17.68
N THR A 160 -6.63 6.00 -17.96
CA THR A 160 -7.23 5.02 -17.06
C THR A 160 -6.45 3.71 -17.11
N ILE A 161 -6.25 3.10 -15.95
CA ILE A 161 -5.57 1.82 -15.78
C ILE A 161 -6.44 0.87 -14.97
N THR A 162 -6.15 -0.42 -15.13
CA THR A 162 -6.76 -1.48 -14.33
C THR A 162 -5.76 -2.01 -13.30
N LEU A 163 -6.11 -1.93 -12.02
CA LEU A 163 -5.36 -2.47 -10.90
C LEU A 163 -5.38 -4.00 -10.91
N ARG A 164 -4.29 -4.63 -10.43
CA ARG A 164 -4.13 -6.10 -10.42
C ARG A 164 -3.78 -6.63 -9.04
#